data_AF-A0A1G5VTS1-F1
#
_entry.id   AF-A0A1G5VTS1-F1
#
_cell.length_a   1.000
_cell.length_b   1.000
_cell.length_c   1.000
_cell.angle_alpha   90.00
_cell.angle_beta   90.00
_cell.angle_gamma   90.00
#
_symmetry.space_group_name_H-M   'P 1'
#
loop_
_entity.id
_entity.type
_entity.pdbx_description
1 polymer ?
#
loop_
_entity_poly.entity_id
_entity_poly.type
_entity_poly.pdbx_seq_one_letter_code
_entity_poly.pdbx_strand_id
1 'polypeptide(L)'
;MSAKTHSKVYVEYLKNKYSTGDSNKYLKEFEKLNTTTDSIYDLGDLDVLIILKDGRNLTHWYDVKNKDDVIYVSENLSSYSDLSRKYSSFKSLKAIVTADVTSKVTDMEAMFHSCESLKAIHGLDKWDVSGVKSMRAMFLGCKSLEDFSGLMNWVVACVNNMEIMFNSCRSLSDISFLRNWDVSNVSDMNHMFFACWSLRDLSALKGWNVSGVKSSRWMFCGCRSLVDLNGLEKWTFATSNNDYGMFVGCRSLKDASAIDDWNVGYLSRRNFFDDCPNLKKVPKWFSR
;
A
#
# COMPACT_ATOMS: atom_id res chain seq x y z
N MET A 1 12.69 32.82 -0.73
CA MET A 1 12.93 32.39 0.66
C MET A 1 12.94 30.87 0.67
N SER A 2 14.02 30.28 1.19
CA SER A 2 14.37 28.86 1.06
C SER A 2 13.28 27.94 1.62
N ALA A 3 12.63 27.18 0.73
CA ALA A 3 11.68 26.11 1.05
C ALA A 3 12.32 24.76 0.71
N LYS A 4 13.54 24.51 1.23
CA LYS A 4 14.32 23.30 0.87
C LYS A 4 14.65 22.39 2.04
N THR A 5 14.61 22.89 3.26
CA THR A 5 14.74 22.06 4.46
C THR A 5 13.38 21.44 4.79
N HIS A 6 13.37 20.18 5.23
CA HIS A 6 12.22 19.65 6.00
C HIS A 6 11.86 20.68 7.07
N SER A 7 10.57 20.95 7.28
CA SER A 7 10.22 21.88 8.36
C SER A 7 10.85 21.37 9.66
N LYS A 8 11.47 22.24 10.47
CA LYS A 8 12.13 21.82 11.73
C LYS A 8 11.22 20.97 12.61
N VAL A 9 9.92 21.30 12.60
CA VAL A 9 8.84 20.56 13.26
C VAL A 9 8.73 19.12 12.74
N TYR A 10 8.86 18.91 11.43
CA TYR A 10 8.83 17.57 10.82
C TYR A 10 10.08 16.75 11.14
N VAL A 11 11.26 17.38 11.12
CA VAL A 11 12.52 16.73 11.52
C VAL A 11 12.44 16.27 12.97
N GLU A 12 12.00 17.14 13.88
CA GLU A 12 11.80 16.80 15.29
C GLU A 12 10.75 15.70 15.46
N TYR A 13 9.67 15.74 14.69
CA TYR A 13 8.67 14.67 14.67
C TYR A 13 9.27 13.32 14.28
N LEU A 14 9.99 13.26 13.16
CA LEU A 14 10.62 12.03 12.69
C LEU A 14 11.63 11.51 13.70
N LYS A 15 12.47 12.40 14.27
CA LYS A 15 13.41 12.05 15.35
C LYS A 15 12.63 11.48 16.53
N ASN A 16 11.70 12.21 17.12
CA ASN A 16 10.98 11.75 18.31
C ASN A 16 10.25 10.42 18.10
N LYS A 17 9.58 10.25 16.94
CA LYS A 17 8.81 9.04 16.65
C LYS A 17 9.69 7.83 16.34
N TYR A 18 10.80 8.03 15.64
CA TYR A 18 11.57 6.92 15.07
C TYR A 18 12.96 6.73 15.68
N SER A 19 13.47 7.67 16.48
CA SER A 19 14.78 7.57 17.14
C SER A 19 14.73 6.99 18.56
N THR A 20 13.57 6.99 19.25
CA THR A 20 13.48 6.66 20.68
C THR A 20 12.65 5.40 21.04
N GLY A 21 12.34 4.54 20.07
CA GLY A 21 11.65 3.26 20.31
C GLY A 21 12.47 2.05 19.91
N ASP A 22 11.81 0.91 19.72
CA ASP A 22 12.33 -0.31 19.05
C ASP A 22 12.56 0.00 17.55
N SER A 23 13.39 1.02 17.30
CA SER A 23 13.55 1.69 16.03
C SER A 23 13.99 0.65 15.02
N ASN A 24 13.25 0.64 13.90
CA ASN A 24 13.35 -0.40 12.90
C ASN A 24 14.84 -0.61 12.57
N LYS A 25 15.31 -1.86 12.65
CA LYS A 25 16.71 -2.23 12.37
C LYS A 25 17.27 -1.60 11.09
N TYR A 26 16.40 -1.36 10.10
CA TYR A 26 16.75 -0.71 8.83
C TYR A 26 17.09 0.78 8.99
N LEU A 27 16.46 1.52 9.90
CA LEU A 27 16.84 2.90 10.21
C LEU A 27 18.18 2.99 10.92
N LYS A 28 18.45 2.09 11.88
CA LYS A 28 19.76 2.02 12.55
C LYS A 28 20.87 1.71 11.56
N GLU A 29 20.61 0.79 10.61
CA GLU A 29 21.54 0.49 9.52
C GLU A 29 21.72 1.71 8.59
N PHE A 30 20.63 2.40 8.24
CA PHE A 30 20.67 3.61 7.43
C PHE A 30 21.50 4.72 8.10
N GLU A 31 21.25 5.03 9.37
CA GLU A 31 22.02 6.00 10.15
C GLU A 31 23.50 5.62 10.23
N LYS A 32 23.83 4.35 10.45
CA LYS A 32 25.22 3.88 10.51
C LYS A 32 25.95 4.05 9.17
N LEU A 33 25.26 3.86 8.05
CA LEU A 33 25.83 4.04 6.71
C LEU A 33 25.83 5.50 6.27
N ASN A 34 25.08 6.38 6.95
CA ASN A 34 25.09 7.80 6.64
C ASN A 34 26.42 8.43 7.05
N THR A 35 27.17 8.89 6.04
CA THR A 35 28.45 9.61 6.20
C THR A 35 28.37 11.03 5.65
N THR A 36 27.18 11.48 5.24
CA THR A 36 26.99 12.71 4.45
C THR A 36 26.26 13.81 5.24
N THR A 37 25.29 13.44 6.07
CA THR A 37 24.54 14.38 6.92
C THR A 37 24.61 13.95 8.38
N ASP A 38 24.35 14.87 9.30
CA ASP A 38 24.28 14.54 10.73
C ASP A 38 23.07 13.66 11.09
N SER A 39 22.08 13.55 10.19
CA SER A 39 20.83 12.84 10.44
C SER A 39 20.14 12.44 9.14
N ILE A 40 19.65 11.20 9.05
CA ILE A 40 18.84 10.75 7.91
C ILE A 40 17.46 11.42 7.85
N TYR A 41 17.03 12.10 8.92
CA TYR A 41 15.76 12.85 8.99
C TYR A 41 15.93 14.33 8.63
N ASP A 42 17.17 14.82 8.59
CA ASP A 42 17.49 16.24 8.36
C ASP A 42 18.49 16.34 7.22
N LEU A 43 17.97 16.68 6.03
CA LEU A 43 18.76 16.76 4.82
C LEU A 43 19.49 18.11 4.68
N GLY A 44 19.24 19.08 5.58
CA GLY A 44 19.73 20.44 5.38
C GLY A 44 19.26 20.99 4.04
N ASP A 45 20.21 21.43 3.21
CA ASP A 45 19.94 21.96 1.87
C ASP A 45 19.84 20.89 0.77
N LEU A 46 20.01 19.60 1.11
CA LEU A 46 19.94 18.50 0.15
C LEU A 46 18.50 18.12 -0.17
N ASP A 47 18.21 17.85 -1.44
CA ASP A 47 16.89 17.34 -1.86
C ASP A 47 16.75 15.84 -1.53
N VAL A 48 17.86 15.10 -1.57
CA VAL A 48 17.89 13.65 -1.34
C VAL A 48 19.22 13.19 -0.74
N LEU A 49 19.17 12.15 0.09
CA LEU A 49 20.29 11.30 0.48
C LEU A 49 20.00 9.87 0.02
N ILE A 50 20.92 9.28 -0.73
CA ILE A 50 20.80 7.93 -1.30
C ILE A 50 22.01 7.12 -0.87
N ILE A 51 21.82 5.93 -0.34
CA ILE A 51 22.92 5.01 -0.01
C ILE A 51 22.87 3.81 -0.93
N LEU A 52 24.03 3.48 -1.50
CA LEU A 52 24.23 2.33 -2.36
C LEU A 52 24.75 1.11 -1.60
N LYS A 53 24.61 -0.08 -2.20
CA LYS A 53 25.12 -1.36 -1.66
C LYS A 53 26.61 -1.35 -1.33
N ASP A 54 27.41 -0.58 -2.06
CA ASP A 54 28.85 -0.46 -1.85
C ASP A 54 29.23 0.58 -0.78
N GLY A 55 28.25 1.16 -0.09
CA GLY A 55 28.43 2.12 0.98
C GLY A 55 28.63 3.56 0.51
N ARG A 56 28.60 3.84 -0.80
CA ARG A 56 28.62 5.22 -1.28
C ARG A 56 27.31 5.93 -0.94
N ASN A 57 27.45 7.18 -0.52
CA ASN A 57 26.33 8.09 -0.33
C ASN A 57 26.30 9.09 -1.48
N LEU A 58 25.13 9.23 -2.09
CA LEU A 58 24.86 10.16 -3.17
C LEU A 58 23.82 11.18 -2.72
N THR A 59 23.92 12.40 -3.23
CA THR A 59 23.00 13.49 -2.91
C THR A 59 22.14 13.91 -4.10
N HIS A 60 22.25 13.19 -5.22
CA HIS A 60 21.50 13.46 -6.44
C HIS A 60 21.13 12.18 -7.18
N TRP A 61 19.93 12.15 -7.76
CA TRP A 61 19.42 11.02 -8.52
C TRP A 61 20.24 10.71 -9.79
N TYR A 62 20.83 11.71 -10.45
CA TYR A 62 21.60 11.52 -11.69
C TYR A 62 22.92 10.76 -11.49
N ASP A 63 23.39 10.65 -10.24
CA ASP A 63 24.58 9.89 -9.87
C ASP A 63 24.29 8.39 -9.72
N VAL A 64 23.02 8.00 -9.59
CA VAL A 64 22.60 6.60 -9.53
C VAL A 64 22.72 5.97 -10.92
N LYS A 65 23.72 5.12 -11.11
CA LYS A 65 23.94 4.39 -12.39
C LYS A 65 23.06 3.16 -12.53
N ASN A 66 22.72 2.53 -11.41
CA ASN A 66 21.86 1.37 -11.36
C ASN A 66 20.95 1.45 -10.14
N LYS A 67 19.62 1.49 -10.37
CA LYS A 67 18.63 1.56 -9.28
C LYS A 67 18.66 0.33 -8.38
N ASP A 68 19.09 -0.82 -8.88
CA ASP A 68 19.20 -2.03 -8.09
C ASP A 68 20.35 -1.95 -7.08
N ASP A 69 21.21 -0.93 -7.12
CA ASP A 69 22.24 -0.69 -6.10
C ASP A 69 21.74 0.18 -4.94
N VAL A 70 20.60 0.86 -5.09
CA VAL A 70 20.05 1.74 -4.05
C VAL A 70 19.44 0.90 -2.92
N ILE A 71 19.89 1.13 -1.69
CA ILE A 71 19.42 0.40 -0.48
C ILE A 71 18.68 1.28 0.53
N TYR A 72 19.01 2.56 0.61
CA TYR A 72 18.33 3.52 1.48
C TYR A 72 18.16 4.86 0.77
N VAL A 73 17.04 5.52 1.06
CA VAL A 73 16.71 6.85 0.54
C VAL A 73 16.13 7.70 1.67
N SER A 74 16.54 8.96 1.74
CA SER A 74 15.83 10.01 2.47
C SER A 74 15.57 11.15 1.50
N GLU A 75 14.31 11.55 1.31
CA GLU A 75 13.94 12.53 0.28
C GLU A 75 12.82 13.47 0.74
N ASN A 76 12.96 14.76 0.42
CA ASN A 76 11.89 15.74 0.56
C ASN A 76 10.99 15.71 -0.68
N LEU A 77 9.68 15.51 -0.49
CA LEU A 77 8.71 15.38 -1.59
C LEU A 77 7.81 16.62 -1.79
N SER A 78 8.10 17.75 -1.12
CA SER A 78 7.27 18.97 -1.14
C SER A 78 7.12 19.65 -2.50
N SER A 79 8.08 19.47 -3.40
CA SER A 79 8.09 20.10 -4.72
C SER A 79 7.30 19.32 -5.77
N TYR A 80 6.88 18.09 -5.48
CA TYR A 80 6.23 17.21 -6.44
C TYR A 80 4.72 17.45 -6.49
N SER A 81 4.18 17.47 -7.71
CA SER A 81 2.73 17.36 -7.98
C SER A 81 2.35 15.97 -8.52
N ASP A 82 3.34 15.14 -8.83
CA ASP A 82 3.21 13.80 -9.39
C ASP A 82 4.32 12.94 -8.80
N LEU A 83 3.93 11.83 -8.17
CA LEU A 83 4.85 10.84 -7.58
C LEU A 83 4.77 9.49 -8.29
N SER A 84 4.11 9.44 -9.44
CA SER A 84 3.95 8.22 -10.22
C SER A 84 5.32 7.61 -10.57
N ARG A 85 5.45 6.32 -10.26
CA ARG A 85 6.64 5.49 -10.51
C ARG A 85 7.95 5.99 -9.89
N LYS A 86 7.93 6.99 -9.00
CA LYS A 86 9.13 7.65 -8.45
C LYS A 86 10.18 6.67 -7.89
N TYR A 87 9.73 5.64 -7.17
CA TYR A 87 10.58 4.59 -6.60
C TYR A 87 10.34 3.22 -7.26
N SER A 88 9.78 3.20 -8.47
CA SER A 88 9.40 1.94 -9.13
C SER A 88 10.61 1.07 -9.49
N SER A 89 10.51 -0.19 -9.10
CA SER A 89 11.43 -1.29 -9.37
C SER A 89 12.81 -1.10 -8.73
N PHE A 90 12.87 -0.41 -7.60
CA PHE A 90 14.06 -0.35 -6.75
C PHE A 90 14.13 -1.64 -5.92
N LYS A 91 14.58 -2.73 -6.55
CA LYS A 91 14.46 -4.09 -5.98
C LYS A 91 15.24 -4.29 -4.69
N SER A 92 16.30 -3.50 -4.48
CA SER A 92 17.17 -3.58 -3.30
C SER A 92 16.87 -2.54 -2.22
N LEU A 93 15.95 -1.60 -2.48
CA LEU A 93 15.59 -0.57 -1.50
C LEU A 93 15.02 -1.25 -0.26
N LYS A 94 15.69 -1.08 0.88
CA LYS A 94 15.32 -1.69 2.16
C LYS A 94 14.38 -0.80 2.96
N ALA A 95 14.70 0.49 3.04
CA ALA A 95 13.87 1.47 3.73
C ALA A 95 14.00 2.85 3.09
N ILE A 96 12.95 3.65 3.27
CA ILE A 96 12.92 5.05 2.86
C ILE A 96 12.40 5.93 3.99
N VAL A 97 12.96 7.14 4.09
CA VAL A 97 12.44 8.25 4.90
C VAL A 97 11.94 9.31 3.93
N THR A 98 10.69 9.75 4.08
CA THR A 98 10.10 10.77 3.22
C THR A 98 9.48 11.88 4.04
N ALA A 99 9.36 13.06 3.44
CA ALA A 99 8.73 14.21 4.05
C ALA A 99 7.87 15.01 3.09
N ASP A 100 6.97 15.79 3.68
CA ASP A 100 6.34 16.95 3.05
C ASP A 100 5.53 16.67 1.77
N VAL A 101 4.92 15.49 1.62
CA VAL A 101 3.91 15.28 0.56
C VAL A 101 2.69 16.18 0.87
N THR A 102 2.33 17.02 -0.10
CA THR A 102 1.23 17.99 0.01
C THR A 102 0.05 17.61 -0.88
N SER A 103 -1.12 18.22 -0.64
CA SER A 103 -2.32 18.12 -1.50
C SER A 103 -2.12 18.53 -2.96
N LYS A 104 -0.95 19.08 -3.34
CA LYS A 104 -0.58 19.30 -4.75
C LYS A 104 -0.34 18.00 -5.50
N VAL A 105 -0.04 16.90 -4.82
CA VAL A 105 0.15 15.59 -5.45
C VAL A 105 -1.21 15.04 -5.88
N THR A 106 -1.36 14.81 -7.18
CA THR A 106 -2.60 14.26 -7.76
C THR A 106 -2.46 12.82 -8.22
N ASP A 107 -1.23 12.33 -8.44
CA ASP A 107 -0.95 10.97 -8.91
C ASP A 107 0.15 10.29 -8.09
N MET A 108 -0.13 9.06 -7.64
CA MET A 108 0.81 8.17 -6.93
C MET A 108 0.90 6.78 -7.60
N GLU A 109 0.52 6.68 -8.88
CA GLU A 109 0.49 5.41 -9.60
C GLU A 109 1.86 4.72 -9.56
N ALA A 110 1.88 3.47 -9.13
CA ALA A 110 3.06 2.60 -9.14
C ALA A 110 4.28 3.19 -8.40
N MET A 111 4.08 4.10 -7.43
CA MET A 111 5.17 4.79 -6.73
C MET A 111 6.23 3.85 -6.16
N PHE A 112 5.82 2.74 -5.52
CA PHE A 112 6.69 1.69 -4.96
C PHE A 112 6.55 0.35 -5.69
N HIS A 113 6.07 0.35 -6.93
CA HIS A 113 5.86 -0.88 -7.69
C HIS A 113 7.17 -1.69 -7.79
N SER A 114 7.14 -2.99 -7.48
CA SER A 114 8.26 -3.93 -7.56
C SER A 114 9.47 -3.58 -6.66
N CYS A 115 9.23 -2.88 -5.55
CA CYS A 115 10.21 -2.71 -4.47
C CYS A 115 10.25 -3.95 -3.56
N GLU A 116 10.81 -5.05 -4.07
CA GLU A 116 10.68 -6.37 -3.43
C GLU A 116 11.36 -6.48 -2.05
N SER A 117 12.43 -5.72 -1.81
CA SER A 117 13.17 -5.69 -0.54
C SER A 117 12.67 -4.62 0.43
N LEU A 118 11.69 -3.80 0.04
CA LEU A 118 11.22 -2.68 0.84
C LEU A 118 10.51 -3.21 2.09
N LYS A 119 11.02 -2.79 3.24
CA LYS A 119 10.59 -3.26 4.56
C LYS A 119 9.94 -2.17 5.39
N ALA A 120 10.25 -0.89 5.10
CA ALA A 120 9.70 0.23 5.84
C ALA A 120 9.70 1.53 5.05
N ILE A 121 8.64 2.32 5.23
CA ILE A 121 8.48 3.64 4.64
C ILE A 121 8.11 4.59 5.78
N HIS A 122 9.01 5.51 6.12
CA HIS A 122 8.84 6.43 7.24
C HIS A 122 8.36 7.79 6.73
N GLY A 123 7.46 8.41 7.49
CA GLY A 123 6.84 9.69 7.14
C GLY A 123 5.47 9.59 6.45
N LEU A 124 5.00 8.38 6.10
CA LEU A 124 3.70 8.17 5.45
C LEU A 124 2.53 8.83 6.20
N ASP A 125 2.55 8.79 7.53
CA ASP A 125 1.47 9.29 8.38
C ASP A 125 1.29 10.81 8.39
N LYS A 126 2.19 11.52 7.71
CA LYS A 126 2.15 12.97 7.54
C LYS A 126 1.88 13.41 6.11
N TRP A 127 1.77 12.48 5.18
CA TRP A 127 1.45 12.81 3.80
C TRP A 127 0.02 13.36 3.71
N ASP A 128 -0.12 14.53 3.11
CA ASP A 128 -1.42 15.06 2.72
C ASP A 128 -1.78 14.49 1.34
N VAL A 129 -2.52 13.37 1.34
CA VAL A 129 -2.98 12.68 0.13
C VAL A 129 -4.36 13.12 -0.34
N SER A 130 -4.91 14.20 0.23
CA SER A 130 -6.29 14.65 -0.05
C SER A 130 -6.51 15.10 -1.50
N GLY A 131 -5.44 15.45 -2.21
CA GLY A 131 -5.45 15.78 -3.64
C GLY A 131 -5.35 14.59 -4.60
N VAL A 132 -4.97 13.40 -4.11
CA VAL A 132 -4.64 12.25 -4.95
C VAL A 132 -5.88 11.69 -5.63
N LYS A 133 -5.77 11.41 -6.94
CA LYS A 133 -6.83 10.82 -7.77
C LYS A 133 -6.56 9.36 -8.10
N SER A 134 -5.30 8.96 -8.27
CA SER A 134 -4.89 7.60 -8.59
C SER A 134 -3.88 7.05 -7.58
N MET A 135 -4.18 5.88 -7.01
CA MET A 135 -3.25 5.07 -6.21
C MET A 135 -3.00 3.70 -6.85
N ARG A 136 -3.28 3.60 -8.16
CA ARG A 136 -3.12 2.38 -8.95
C ARG A 136 -1.71 1.80 -8.76
N ALA A 137 -1.61 0.51 -8.47
CA ALA A 137 -0.33 -0.21 -8.33
C ALA A 137 0.67 0.34 -7.30
N MET A 138 0.26 1.25 -6.40
CA MET A 138 1.19 2.01 -5.55
C MET A 138 2.20 1.12 -4.80
N PHE A 139 1.74 -0.01 -4.26
CA PHE A 139 2.55 -1.00 -3.54
C PHE A 139 2.63 -2.35 -4.24
N LEU A 140 2.27 -2.43 -5.54
CA LEU A 140 2.30 -3.68 -6.31
C LEU A 140 3.68 -4.36 -6.18
N GLY A 141 3.73 -5.61 -5.73
CA GLY A 141 4.98 -6.37 -5.62
C GLY A 141 5.90 -5.95 -4.46
N CYS A 142 5.45 -5.15 -3.50
CA CYS A 142 6.15 -4.89 -2.23
C CYS A 142 6.08 -6.13 -1.31
N LYS A 143 6.71 -7.23 -1.73
CA LYS A 143 6.59 -8.56 -1.08
C LYS A 143 7.02 -8.55 0.38
N SER A 144 7.97 -7.68 0.72
CA SER A 144 8.63 -7.61 2.01
C SER A 144 8.04 -6.59 2.98
N LEU A 145 7.16 -5.69 2.53
CA LEU A 145 6.65 -4.61 3.35
C LEU A 145 5.59 -5.16 4.31
N GLU A 146 5.81 -4.93 5.60
CA GLU A 146 4.99 -5.48 6.70
C GLU A 146 4.18 -4.38 7.40
N ASP A 147 4.77 -3.21 7.60
CA ASP A 147 4.14 -2.09 8.30
C ASP A 147 3.56 -1.07 7.32
N PHE A 148 2.24 -0.97 7.32
CA PHE A 148 1.45 0.01 6.58
C PHE A 148 0.68 0.95 7.52
N SER A 149 0.96 0.93 8.83
CA SER A 149 0.25 1.74 9.83
C SER A 149 0.31 3.25 9.55
N GLY A 150 1.34 3.69 8.83
CA GLY A 150 1.47 5.06 8.36
C GLY A 150 0.33 5.53 7.43
N LEU A 151 -0.48 4.61 6.90
CA LEU A 151 -1.61 4.94 6.03
C LEU A 151 -2.91 5.25 6.79
N MET A 152 -2.95 5.04 8.11
CA MET A 152 -4.18 5.04 8.92
C MET A 152 -4.98 6.36 8.83
N ASN A 153 -4.29 7.50 8.68
CA ASN A 153 -4.90 8.83 8.67
C ASN A 153 -5.04 9.44 7.28
N TRP A 154 -4.83 8.64 6.22
CA TRP A 154 -4.94 9.13 4.85
C TRP A 154 -6.38 9.49 4.48
N VAL A 155 -6.55 10.69 3.94
CA VAL A 155 -7.84 11.15 3.40
C VAL A 155 -7.89 10.79 1.91
N VAL A 156 -8.50 9.65 1.59
CA VAL A 156 -8.54 9.09 0.22
C VAL A 156 -9.84 9.40 -0.55
N ALA A 157 -10.69 10.28 -0.03
CA ALA A 157 -12.00 10.57 -0.61
C ALA A 157 -11.96 11.08 -2.07
N CYS A 158 -10.82 11.60 -2.54
CA CYS A 158 -10.61 12.04 -3.92
C CYS A 158 -10.16 10.93 -4.88
N VAL A 159 -9.77 9.76 -4.37
CA VAL A 159 -9.20 8.67 -5.15
C VAL A 159 -10.31 7.93 -5.91
N ASN A 160 -10.12 7.73 -7.21
CA ASN A 160 -11.09 7.02 -8.06
C ASN A 160 -10.56 5.69 -8.62
N ASN A 161 -9.27 5.41 -8.48
CA ASN A 161 -8.61 4.20 -8.96
C ASN A 161 -7.65 3.62 -7.89
N MET A 162 -7.95 2.40 -7.44
CA MET A 162 -7.12 1.60 -6.52
C MET A 162 -6.77 0.23 -7.12
N GLU A 163 -6.84 0.08 -8.45
CA GLU A 163 -6.48 -1.14 -9.15
C GLU A 163 -5.08 -1.60 -8.72
N ILE A 164 -4.94 -2.89 -8.43
CA ILE A 164 -3.67 -3.58 -8.08
C ILE A 164 -2.83 -2.94 -6.97
N MET A 165 -3.41 -2.05 -6.13
CA MET A 165 -2.66 -1.22 -5.16
C MET A 165 -1.76 -2.04 -4.22
N PHE A 166 -2.27 -3.14 -3.65
CA PHE A 166 -1.54 -4.03 -2.73
C PHE A 166 -1.26 -5.40 -3.35
N ASN A 167 -1.41 -5.57 -4.67
CA ASN A 167 -1.21 -6.86 -5.32
C ASN A 167 0.20 -7.40 -5.02
N SER A 168 0.27 -8.68 -4.66
CA SER A 168 1.50 -9.40 -4.32
C SER A 168 2.26 -8.82 -3.13
N CYS A 169 1.61 -8.05 -2.24
CA CYS A 169 2.12 -7.72 -0.91
C CYS A 169 2.02 -8.93 0.01
N ARG A 170 2.89 -9.92 -0.21
CA ARG A 170 2.81 -11.25 0.43
C ARG A 170 2.90 -11.21 1.95
N SER A 171 3.54 -10.20 2.52
CA SER A 171 3.69 -10.01 3.97
C SER A 171 2.57 -9.19 4.61
N LEU A 172 1.67 -8.60 3.81
CA LEU A 172 0.50 -7.87 4.31
C LEU A 172 -0.45 -8.84 5.03
N SER A 173 -0.56 -8.68 6.35
CA SER A 173 -1.37 -9.55 7.22
C SER A 173 -2.42 -8.78 8.01
N ASP A 174 -2.09 -7.55 8.43
CA ASP A 174 -3.03 -6.59 9.04
C ASP A 174 -3.40 -5.50 8.02
N ILE A 175 -4.69 -5.21 7.89
CA ILE A 175 -5.24 -4.12 7.07
C ILE A 175 -6.06 -3.12 7.90
N SER A 176 -5.90 -3.11 9.22
CA SER A 176 -6.62 -2.23 10.15
C SER A 176 -6.49 -0.74 9.80
N PHE A 177 -5.39 -0.33 9.17
CA PHE A 177 -5.13 1.03 8.69
C PHE A 177 -6.14 1.50 7.62
N LEU A 178 -6.87 0.59 6.97
CA LEU A 178 -7.88 0.92 5.95
C LEU A 178 -9.25 1.28 6.52
N ARG A 179 -9.47 1.08 7.83
CA ARG A 179 -10.80 1.14 8.46
C ARG A 179 -11.55 2.45 8.21
N ASN A 180 -10.82 3.56 8.15
CA ASN A 180 -11.39 4.91 8.06
C ASN A 180 -11.36 5.49 6.63
N TRP A 181 -10.96 4.70 5.63
CA TRP A 181 -10.90 5.18 4.25
C TRP A 181 -12.30 5.33 3.66
N ASP A 182 -12.61 6.53 3.16
CA ASP A 182 -13.79 6.76 2.33
C ASP A 182 -13.48 6.37 0.88
N VAL A 183 -13.94 5.18 0.50
CA VAL A 183 -13.77 4.62 -0.85
C VAL A 183 -14.97 4.84 -1.76
N SER A 184 -15.93 5.69 -1.37
CA SER A 184 -17.19 5.86 -2.11
C SER A 184 -17.02 6.40 -3.54
N ASN A 185 -15.90 7.07 -3.82
CA ASN A 185 -15.53 7.58 -5.14
C ASN A 185 -14.69 6.61 -5.98
N VAL A 186 -14.28 5.46 -5.42
CA VAL A 186 -13.45 4.48 -6.13
C VAL A 186 -14.30 3.70 -7.13
N SER A 187 -13.84 3.66 -8.38
CA SER A 187 -14.53 2.97 -9.47
C SER A 187 -13.89 1.63 -9.86
N ASP A 188 -12.58 1.46 -9.60
CA ASP A 188 -11.82 0.24 -9.92
C ASP A 188 -11.00 -0.23 -8.70
N MET A 189 -11.26 -1.47 -8.27
CA MET A 189 -10.54 -2.20 -7.22
C MET A 189 -10.05 -3.58 -7.72
N ASN A 190 -9.90 -3.74 -9.03
CA ASN A 190 -9.43 -4.99 -9.63
C ASN A 190 -8.11 -5.41 -8.98
N HIS A 191 -8.05 -6.66 -8.52
CA HIS A 191 -6.85 -7.30 -8.00
C HIS A 191 -6.19 -6.55 -6.82
N MET A 192 -6.91 -5.67 -6.10
CA MET A 192 -6.32 -4.79 -5.08
C MET A 192 -5.50 -5.55 -4.02
N PHE A 193 -5.96 -6.72 -3.57
CA PHE A 193 -5.26 -7.61 -2.63
C PHE A 193 -4.87 -8.96 -3.25
N PHE A 194 -4.75 -9.02 -4.58
CA PHE A 194 -4.40 -10.26 -5.28
C PHE A 194 -3.06 -10.80 -4.77
N ALA A 195 -3.00 -12.09 -4.44
CA ALA A 195 -1.83 -12.79 -3.92
C ALA A 195 -1.23 -12.18 -2.63
N CYS A 196 -2.04 -11.51 -1.79
CA CYS A 196 -1.68 -11.17 -0.41
C CYS A 196 -1.77 -12.42 0.48
N TRP A 197 -0.75 -13.30 0.40
CA TRP A 197 -0.79 -14.63 1.01
C TRP A 197 -1.04 -14.65 2.51
N SER A 198 -0.58 -13.62 3.23
CA SER A 198 -0.68 -13.53 4.69
C SER A 198 -1.94 -12.81 5.17
N LEU A 199 -2.75 -12.24 4.28
CA LEU A 199 -3.97 -11.52 4.63
C LEU A 199 -4.98 -12.48 5.26
N ARG A 200 -5.42 -12.19 6.48
CA ARG A 200 -6.24 -13.11 7.29
C ARG A 200 -7.61 -12.54 7.68
N ASP A 201 -7.67 -11.26 8.04
CA ASP A 201 -8.87 -10.61 8.57
C ASP A 201 -9.31 -9.46 7.64
N LEU A 202 -10.61 -9.39 7.35
CA LEU A 202 -11.24 -8.35 6.53
C LEU A 202 -12.07 -7.35 7.35
N SER A 203 -12.08 -7.45 8.68
CA SER A 203 -12.92 -6.63 9.59
C SER A 203 -12.71 -5.11 9.44
N ALA A 204 -11.56 -4.69 8.91
CA ALA A 204 -11.30 -3.29 8.57
C ALA A 204 -12.20 -2.78 7.43
N LEU A 205 -12.67 -3.66 6.55
CA LEU A 205 -13.43 -3.31 5.35
C LEU A 205 -14.95 -3.20 5.58
N LYS A 206 -15.43 -3.51 6.79
CA LYS A 206 -16.86 -3.57 7.12
C LYS A 206 -17.63 -2.27 6.87
N GLY A 207 -16.95 -1.13 6.98
CA GLY A 207 -17.53 0.21 6.79
C GLY A 207 -17.41 0.77 5.37
N TRP A 208 -16.75 0.07 4.45
CA TRP A 208 -16.52 0.58 3.10
C TRP A 208 -17.82 0.64 2.30
N ASN A 209 -18.07 1.79 1.67
CA ASN A 209 -19.12 1.94 0.67
C ASN A 209 -18.56 1.62 -0.72
N VAL A 210 -18.84 0.40 -1.22
CA VAL A 210 -18.39 -0.08 -2.53
C VAL A 210 -19.47 -0.01 -3.62
N SER A 211 -20.58 0.70 -3.39
CA SER A 211 -21.69 0.77 -4.35
C SER A 211 -21.34 1.46 -5.67
N GLY A 212 -20.28 2.28 -5.68
CA GLY A 212 -19.72 2.93 -6.86
C GLY A 212 -18.69 2.10 -7.62
N VAL A 213 -18.22 0.97 -7.05
CA VAL A 213 -17.17 0.13 -7.65
C VAL A 213 -17.76 -0.63 -8.84
N LYS A 214 -17.15 -0.42 -10.01
CA LYS A 214 -17.55 -1.06 -11.28
C LYS A 214 -16.87 -2.41 -11.50
N SER A 215 -15.76 -2.66 -10.81
CA SER A 215 -14.97 -3.88 -10.95
C SER A 215 -14.05 -4.08 -9.76
N SER A 216 -14.12 -5.25 -9.14
CA SER A 216 -13.25 -5.79 -8.08
C SER A 216 -12.85 -7.25 -8.38
N ARG A 217 -12.65 -7.56 -9.67
CA ARG A 217 -12.26 -8.90 -10.13
C ARG A 217 -10.98 -9.34 -9.45
N TRP A 218 -10.96 -10.59 -9.02
CA TRP A 218 -9.78 -11.21 -8.40
C TRP A 218 -9.24 -10.45 -7.18
N MET A 219 -10.03 -9.57 -6.54
CA MET A 219 -9.56 -8.67 -5.48
C MET A 219 -8.85 -9.40 -4.34
N PHE A 220 -9.36 -10.55 -3.91
CA PHE A 220 -8.79 -11.37 -2.83
C PHE A 220 -8.21 -12.70 -3.34
N CYS A 221 -8.07 -12.87 -4.66
CA CYS A 221 -7.58 -14.12 -5.23
C CYS A 221 -6.17 -14.41 -4.71
N GLY A 222 -5.95 -15.64 -4.23
CA GLY A 222 -4.68 -16.07 -3.67
C GLY A 222 -4.41 -15.55 -2.27
N CYS A 223 -5.39 -14.94 -1.57
CA CYS A 223 -5.28 -14.66 -0.13
C CYS A 223 -5.36 -15.98 0.66
N ARG A 224 -4.26 -16.73 0.67
CA ARG A 224 -4.19 -18.11 1.18
C ARG A 224 -4.51 -18.24 2.66
N SER A 225 -4.29 -17.19 3.45
CA SER A 225 -4.52 -17.18 4.90
C SER A 225 -5.88 -16.61 5.32
N LEU A 226 -6.71 -16.17 4.36
CA LEU A 226 -8.04 -15.61 4.62
C LEU A 226 -8.95 -16.68 5.24
N VAL A 227 -9.56 -16.40 6.41
CA VAL A 227 -10.30 -17.41 7.18
C VAL A 227 -11.82 -17.29 7.10
N ASP A 228 -12.35 -16.07 6.94
CA ASP A 228 -13.77 -15.76 6.83
C ASP A 228 -14.00 -14.47 6.02
N LEU A 229 -15.26 -14.17 5.72
CA LEU A 229 -15.68 -13.02 4.91
C LEU A 229 -16.55 -12.00 5.69
N ASN A 230 -16.53 -12.03 7.03
CA ASN A 230 -17.42 -11.20 7.86
C ASN A 230 -17.22 -9.68 7.62
N GLY A 231 -16.02 -9.29 7.21
CA GLY A 231 -15.71 -7.91 6.83
C GLY A 231 -16.46 -7.41 5.60
N LEU A 232 -17.12 -8.28 4.85
CA LEU A 232 -17.76 -7.94 3.57
C LEU A 232 -19.28 -8.14 3.58
N GLU A 233 -19.87 -8.55 4.70
CA GLU A 233 -21.29 -8.90 4.85
C GLU A 233 -22.24 -7.83 4.27
N LYS A 234 -21.92 -6.56 4.49
CA LYS A 234 -22.77 -5.41 4.10
C LYS A 234 -22.42 -4.78 2.74
N TRP A 235 -21.46 -5.36 2.02
CA TRP A 235 -21.05 -4.80 0.73
C TRP A 235 -22.16 -4.93 -0.31
N THR A 236 -22.40 -3.84 -1.03
CA THR A 236 -23.31 -3.79 -2.17
C THR A 236 -22.56 -3.28 -3.39
N PHE A 237 -22.68 -3.98 -4.51
CA PHE A 237 -21.93 -3.67 -5.73
C PHE A 237 -22.79 -2.90 -6.74
N ALA A 238 -22.14 -2.16 -7.64
CA ALA A 238 -22.82 -1.55 -8.78
C ALA A 238 -23.49 -2.61 -9.66
N THR A 239 -24.62 -2.28 -10.29
CA THR A 239 -25.33 -3.20 -11.20
C THR A 239 -24.56 -3.48 -12.50
N SER A 240 -23.62 -2.61 -12.87
CA SER A 240 -22.69 -2.84 -13.99
C SER A 240 -21.44 -3.63 -13.59
N ASN A 241 -21.37 -4.13 -12.36
CA ASN A 241 -20.19 -4.82 -11.87
C ASN A 241 -20.08 -6.22 -12.49
N ASN A 242 -18.92 -6.54 -13.05
CA ASN A 242 -18.62 -7.83 -13.67
C ASN A 242 -17.48 -8.52 -12.91
N ASP A 243 -17.72 -8.79 -11.63
CA ASP A 243 -16.79 -9.53 -10.77
C ASP A 243 -16.89 -11.02 -10.98
N TYR A 244 -15.71 -11.64 -10.96
CA TYR A 244 -15.49 -13.08 -10.94
C TYR A 244 -14.13 -13.35 -10.32
N GLY A 245 -13.92 -14.60 -9.89
CA GLY A 245 -12.62 -15.03 -9.37
C GLY A 245 -12.19 -14.39 -8.04
N MET A 246 -13.09 -13.69 -7.34
CA MET A 246 -12.73 -12.81 -6.21
C MET A 246 -11.97 -13.54 -5.10
N PHE A 247 -12.32 -14.79 -4.80
CA PHE A 247 -11.74 -15.58 -3.70
C PHE A 247 -11.03 -16.85 -4.19
N VAL A 248 -10.64 -16.91 -5.47
CA VAL A 248 -9.92 -18.08 -6.00
C VAL A 248 -8.64 -18.32 -5.21
N GLY A 249 -8.36 -19.56 -4.83
CA GLY A 249 -7.15 -19.90 -4.09
C GLY A 249 -7.11 -19.38 -2.66
N CYS A 250 -8.23 -18.95 -2.07
CA CYS A 250 -8.37 -18.66 -0.63
C CYS A 250 -8.37 -19.96 0.18
N ARG A 251 -7.19 -20.60 0.25
CA ARG A 251 -7.03 -21.97 0.75
C ARG A 251 -7.41 -22.17 2.22
N SER A 252 -7.36 -21.14 3.06
CA SER A 252 -7.75 -21.23 4.48
C SER A 252 -9.22 -20.92 4.75
N LEU A 253 -9.95 -20.46 3.74
CA LEU A 253 -11.35 -20.06 3.89
C LEU A 253 -12.21 -21.29 4.14
N LYS A 254 -12.97 -21.28 5.24
CA LYS A 254 -13.81 -22.42 5.67
C LYS A 254 -15.30 -22.17 5.48
N ASP A 255 -15.72 -20.92 5.68
CA ASP A 255 -17.11 -20.52 5.70
C ASP A 255 -17.25 -19.18 4.96
N ALA A 256 -18.05 -19.19 3.89
CA ALA A 256 -18.38 -18.01 3.10
C ALA A 256 -19.85 -17.58 3.28
N SER A 257 -20.59 -18.14 4.24
CA SER A 257 -22.00 -17.76 4.48
C SER A 257 -22.20 -16.31 4.92
N ALA A 258 -21.14 -15.64 5.38
CA ALA A 258 -21.16 -14.22 5.71
C ALA A 258 -21.60 -13.31 4.56
N ILE A 259 -21.53 -13.78 3.31
CA ILE A 259 -21.97 -13.04 2.12
C ILE A 259 -23.21 -13.66 1.46
N ASP A 260 -24.02 -14.39 2.24
CA ASP A 260 -25.31 -14.97 1.78
C ASP A 260 -26.25 -13.93 1.18
N ASP A 261 -26.27 -12.74 1.77
CA ASP A 261 -27.21 -11.66 1.44
C ASP A 261 -26.69 -10.72 0.34
N TRP A 262 -25.55 -11.04 -0.28
CA TRP A 262 -25.07 -10.28 -1.43
C TRP A 262 -26.07 -10.35 -2.59
N ASN A 263 -26.40 -9.18 -3.15
CA ASN A 263 -27.13 -9.11 -4.40
C ASN A 263 -26.20 -9.41 -5.58
N VAL A 264 -26.13 -10.69 -5.96
CA VAL A 264 -25.22 -11.17 -7.02
C VAL A 264 -25.87 -11.30 -8.39
N GLY A 265 -27.10 -10.80 -8.61
CA GLY A 265 -27.82 -10.94 -9.88
C GLY A 265 -27.05 -10.40 -11.10
N TYR A 266 -26.10 -9.50 -10.86
CA TYR A 266 -25.24 -8.88 -11.87
C TYR A 266 -23.81 -9.45 -11.89
N LEU A 267 -23.43 -10.23 -10.86
CA LEU A 267 -22.08 -10.76 -10.74
C LEU A 267 -21.92 -12.05 -11.57
N SER A 268 -20.76 -12.21 -12.19
CA SER A 268 -20.41 -13.48 -12.83
C SER A 268 -20.01 -14.47 -11.73
N ARG A 269 -20.94 -15.35 -11.34
CA ARG A 269 -20.71 -16.43 -10.34
C ARG A 269 -19.58 -17.40 -10.70
N ARG A 270 -19.01 -17.32 -11.91
CA ARG A 270 -17.91 -18.17 -12.37
C ARG A 270 -16.72 -18.05 -11.46
N ASN A 271 -16.21 -19.21 -11.07
CA ASN A 271 -14.91 -19.37 -10.45
C ASN A 271 -14.72 -18.56 -9.17
N PHE A 272 -15.78 -18.16 -8.46
CA PHE A 272 -15.63 -17.27 -7.29
C PHE A 272 -14.76 -17.89 -6.18
N PHE A 273 -14.84 -19.21 -6.03
CA PHE A 273 -14.19 -19.98 -4.98
C PHE A 273 -13.37 -21.17 -5.52
N ASP A 274 -12.89 -21.09 -6.78
CA ASP A 274 -12.01 -22.14 -7.31
C ASP A 274 -10.76 -22.28 -6.44
N ASP A 275 -10.19 -23.48 -6.36
CA ASP A 275 -9.01 -23.76 -5.53
C ASP A 275 -9.14 -23.37 -4.04
N CYS A 276 -10.36 -23.44 -3.49
CA CYS A 276 -10.64 -23.30 -2.05
C CYS A 276 -10.92 -24.67 -1.39
N PRO A 277 -9.90 -25.53 -1.19
CA PRO A 277 -10.09 -26.93 -0.75
C PRO A 277 -10.70 -27.07 0.65
N ASN A 278 -10.57 -26.05 1.50
CA ASN A 278 -11.09 -26.07 2.87
C ASN A 278 -12.49 -25.44 3.02
N LEU A 279 -13.08 -24.94 1.92
CA LEU A 279 -14.38 -24.28 1.94
C LEU A 279 -15.49 -25.31 2.12
N LYS A 280 -16.13 -25.29 3.30
CA LYS A 280 -17.19 -26.22 3.67
C LYS A 280 -18.59 -25.64 3.50
N LYS A 281 -18.73 -24.32 3.62
CA LYS A 281 -19.99 -23.60 3.45
C LYS A 281 -19.82 -22.51 2.41
N VAL A 282 -20.61 -22.58 1.36
CA VAL A 282 -20.67 -21.58 0.29
C VAL A 282 -21.89 -20.68 0.49
N PRO A 283 -21.91 -19.47 -0.10
CA PRO A 283 -23.07 -18.59 -0.03
C PRO A 283 -24.29 -19.22 -0.71
N LYS A 284 -25.51 -18.91 -0.25
CA LYS A 284 -26.78 -19.42 -0.83
C LYS A 284 -26.91 -19.23 -2.35
N TRP A 285 -26.36 -18.15 -2.88
CA TRP A 285 -26.42 -17.81 -4.31
C TRP A 285 -25.38 -18.54 -5.16
N PHE A 286 -24.40 -19.21 -4.54
CA PHE A 286 -23.32 -19.94 -5.21
C PHE A 286 -23.70 -21.41 -5.39
N SER A 287 -24.34 -21.72 -6.51
CA SER A 287 -24.53 -23.10 -6.97
C SER A 287 -23.26 -23.58 -7.68
N ARG A 288 -22.63 -24.64 -7.18
CA ARG A 288 -21.51 -25.32 -7.85
C ARG A 288 -21.93 -25.96 -9.17
#